data_AF-A0A1C0VMV4-F1
#
_entry.id   AF-A0A1C0VMV4-F1
#
_cell.length_a   1.000
_cell.length_b   1.000
_cell.length_c   1.000
_cell.angle_alpha   90.00
_cell.angle_beta   90.00
_cell.angle_gamma   90.00
#
_symmetry.space_group_name_H-M   'P 1'
#
loop_
_entity.id
_entity.type
_entity.pdbx_description
1 polymer ?
#
loop_
_entity_poly.entity_id
_entity_poly.type
_entity_poly.pdbx_seq_one_letter_code
_entity_poly.pdbx_strand_id
1 'polypeptide(L)'
;MIDERFSAQSFAECGLDTDEARDLANLLTDEILNELKLIIKPQLLQIINHLNNEGHNISLFEETKDYIAFCDHCVEPDNYYKLKIDFDMIVATGYAHLISNKADD
;
A
#
# COMPACT_ATOMS: atom_id res chain seq x y z
N MET A 1 0.55 0.89 14.20
CA MET A 1 -0.11 -0.34 14.68
C MET A 1 -1.58 -0.03 14.77
N ILE A 2 -2.41 -0.91 14.24
CA ILE A 2 -3.87 -0.81 14.37
C ILE A 2 -4.26 -1.08 15.83
N ASP A 3 -4.94 -0.12 16.47
CA ASP A 3 -5.33 -0.17 17.88
C ASP A 3 -6.73 0.44 18.12
N GLU A 4 -7.11 0.58 19.39
CA GLU A 4 -8.43 1.06 19.84
C GLU A 4 -8.83 2.44 19.30
N ARG A 5 -7.89 3.28 18.86
CA ARG A 5 -8.20 4.58 18.22
C ARG A 5 -9.01 4.42 16.95
N PHE A 6 -8.92 3.27 16.30
CA PHE A 6 -9.66 2.95 15.08
C PHE A 6 -10.94 2.16 15.37
N SER A 7 -11.37 2.10 16.63
CA SER A 7 -12.62 1.44 17.02
C SER A 7 -13.84 2.13 16.42
N ALA A 8 -14.92 1.38 16.27
CA ALA A 8 -16.21 1.92 15.83
C ALA A 8 -16.70 3.10 16.71
N GLN A 9 -16.39 3.05 18.01
CA GLN A 9 -16.74 4.10 18.96
C GLN A 9 -15.94 5.38 18.69
N SER A 10 -14.62 5.28 18.47
CA SER A 10 -13.78 6.43 18.16
C SER A 10 -14.21 7.12 16.87
N PHE A 11 -14.57 6.36 15.84
CA PHE A 11 -15.15 6.93 14.62
C PHE A 11 -16.51 7.60 14.87
N ALA A 12 -17.37 7.01 15.71
CA ALA A 12 -18.65 7.62 16.06
C ALA A 12 -18.49 8.95 16.80
N GLU A 13 -17.46 9.10 17.63
CA GLU A 13 -17.15 10.31 18.38
C GLU A 13 -16.65 11.46 17.51
N CYS A 14 -15.98 11.16 16.39
CA CYS A 14 -15.55 12.19 15.43
C CYS A 14 -16.72 12.89 14.71
N GLY A 15 -17.91 12.28 14.68
CA GLY A 15 -19.08 12.82 13.96
C GLY A 15 -19.06 12.52 12.46
N LEU A 16 -20.19 12.80 11.80
CA LEU A 16 -20.42 12.51 10.37
C LEU A 16 -19.84 13.62 9.48
N ASP A 17 -19.16 13.23 8.39
CA ASP A 17 -18.58 14.13 7.38
C ASP A 17 -17.69 15.24 7.95
N THR A 18 -17.08 14.99 9.11
CA THR A 18 -16.16 15.92 9.76
C THR A 18 -14.74 15.73 9.25
N ASP A 19 -13.93 16.78 9.37
CA ASP A 19 -12.51 16.71 9.05
C ASP A 19 -11.80 15.72 10.00
N GLU A 20 -12.23 15.64 11.26
CA GLU A 20 -11.72 14.69 12.25
C GLU A 20 -11.96 13.23 11.84
N ALA A 21 -13.14 12.89 11.32
CA ALA A 21 -13.43 11.54 10.85
C ALA A 21 -12.60 11.19 9.60
N ARG A 22 -12.37 12.17 8.71
CA ARG A 22 -11.52 12.01 7.54
C ARG A 22 -10.06 11.79 7.94
N ASP A 23 -9.56 12.56 8.90
CA ASP A 23 -8.20 12.43 9.41
C ASP A 23 -8.00 11.08 10.10
N LEU A 24 -8.97 10.61 10.88
CA LEU A 24 -8.92 9.29 11.51
C LEU A 24 -8.94 8.14 10.47
N ALA A 25 -9.73 8.28 9.40
CA ALA A 25 -9.75 7.33 8.29
C ALA A 25 -8.41 7.31 7.53
N ASN A 26 -7.85 8.48 7.22
CA ASN A 26 -6.54 8.59 6.60
C ASN A 26 -5.45 7.95 7.46
N LEU A 27 -5.49 8.16 8.78
CA LEU A 27 -4.56 7.53 9.71
C LEU A 27 -4.72 6.00 9.74
N LEU A 28 -5.94 5.49 9.65
CA LEU A 28 -6.19 4.05 9.56
C LEU A 28 -5.63 3.47 8.25
N THR A 29 -5.88 4.12 7.11
CA THR A 29 -5.30 3.74 5.81
C THR A 29 -3.79 3.63 5.93
N ASP A 30 -3.20 4.63 6.55
CA ASP A 30 -1.79 4.75 6.79
C ASP A 30 -1.21 3.59 7.63
N GLU A 31 -1.90 3.20 8.69
CA GLU A 31 -1.47 2.09 9.54
C GLU A 31 -1.63 0.72 8.85
N ILE A 32 -2.72 0.53 8.09
CA ILE A 32 -2.91 -0.70 7.29
C ILE A 32 -1.81 -0.84 6.24
N LEU A 33 -1.48 0.24 5.50
CA LEU A 33 -0.40 0.21 4.51
C LEU A 33 0.94 -0.18 5.12
N ASN A 34 1.26 0.37 6.30
CA ASN A 34 2.48 0.02 7.02
C ASN A 34 2.52 -1.47 7.39
N GLU A 35 1.41 -2.02 7.91
CA GLU A 35 1.33 -3.44 8.28
C GLU A 35 1.40 -4.36 7.05
N LEU A 36 0.68 -4.04 5.98
CA LEU A 36 0.74 -4.79 4.73
C LEU A 36 2.15 -4.81 4.15
N LYS A 37 2.84 -3.67 4.15
CA LYS A 37 4.19 -3.54 3.64
C LYS A 37 5.18 -4.45 4.37
N LEU A 38 5.05 -4.60 5.69
CA LEU A 38 5.87 -5.51 6.49
C LEU A 38 5.68 -6.98 6.09
N ILE A 39 4.50 -7.34 5.59
CA ILE A 39 4.17 -8.70 5.15
C ILE A 39 4.62 -8.93 3.70
N ILE A 40 4.32 -7.98 2.81
CA ILE A 40 4.53 -8.14 1.37
C ILE A 40 6.01 -7.97 0.99
N LYS A 41 6.72 -6.99 1.57
CA LYS A 41 8.12 -6.73 1.20
C LYS A 41 9.02 -7.96 1.31
N PRO A 42 8.98 -8.77 2.39
CA PRO A 42 9.76 -10.00 2.45
C PRO A 42 9.42 -11.00 1.33
N GLN A 43 8.15 -11.11 0.93
CA GLN A 43 7.71 -12.00 -0.15
C GLN A 43 8.21 -11.51 -1.51
N LEU A 44 8.11 -10.21 -1.78
CA LEU A 44 8.68 -9.62 -2.99
C LEU A 44 10.19 -9.86 -3.05
N LEU A 45 10.92 -9.65 -1.95
CA LEU A 45 12.36 -9.92 -1.89
C LEU A 45 12.70 -11.40 -2.20
N GLN A 46 11.87 -12.36 -1.77
CA GLN A 46 12.07 -13.77 -2.14
C GLN A 46 11.91 -13.99 -3.65
N ILE A 47 10.91 -13.38 -4.28
CA ILE A 47 10.69 -13.44 -5.72
C ILE A 47 11.88 -12.82 -6.46
N ILE A 48 12.33 -11.63 -6.04
CA ILE A 48 13.49 -10.95 -6.62
C ILE A 48 14.75 -11.81 -6.50
N ASN A 49 14.99 -12.40 -5.34
CA ASN A 49 16.13 -13.29 -5.13
C ASN A 49 16.07 -14.53 -6.05
N HIS A 50 14.89 -15.10 -6.24
CA HIS A 50 14.71 -16.21 -7.18
C HIS A 50 15.03 -15.77 -8.62
N LEU A 51 14.50 -14.64 -9.08
CA LEU A 51 14.80 -14.11 -10.41
C LEU A 51 16.29 -13.81 -10.58
N ASN A 52 16.95 -13.25 -9.57
CA ASN A 52 18.39 -13.00 -9.62
C ASN A 52 19.20 -14.31 -9.72
N ASN A 53 18.73 -15.40 -9.10
CA ASN A 53 19.33 -16.73 -9.27
C ASN A 53 19.13 -17.31 -10.68
N GLU A 54 18.07 -16.92 -11.38
CA GLU A 54 17.82 -17.26 -12.79
C GLU A 54 18.62 -16.36 -13.77
N GLY A 55 19.49 -15.47 -13.26
CA GLY A 55 20.41 -14.67 -14.07
C GLY A 55 20.03 -13.20 -14.24
N HIS A 56 19.00 -12.73 -13.54
CA HIS A 56 18.69 -11.30 -13.46
C HIS A 56 19.62 -10.55 -12.50
N ASN A 57 19.66 -9.21 -12.61
CA ASN A 57 20.37 -8.35 -11.66
C ASN A 57 19.46 -7.22 -11.16
N ILE A 58 18.37 -7.63 -10.51
CA ILE A 58 17.31 -6.76 -10.02
C ILE A 58 17.64 -6.25 -8.62
N SER A 59 17.56 -4.93 -8.42
CA SER A 59 17.71 -4.26 -7.12
C SER A 59 16.55 -3.33 -6.80
N LEU A 60 16.39 -2.96 -5.54
CA LEU A 60 15.38 -1.98 -5.13
C LEU A 60 15.64 -0.64 -5.83
N PHE A 61 14.60 -0.09 -6.47
CA PHE A 61 14.66 1.17 -7.20
C PHE A 61 13.98 2.30 -6.42
N GLU A 62 12.75 2.06 -5.97
CA GLU A 62 11.96 3.05 -5.25
C GLU A 62 11.08 2.36 -4.21
N GLU A 63 10.85 3.03 -3.09
CA GLU A 63 10.01 2.52 -2.02
C GLU A 63 9.33 3.67 -1.30
N THR A 64 8.02 3.77 -1.44
CA THR A 64 7.15 4.66 -0.66
C THR A 64 6.34 3.83 0.33
N LYS A 65 5.34 4.43 0.96
CA LYS A 65 4.45 3.73 1.88
C LYS A 65 3.56 2.69 1.18
N ASP A 66 3.07 3.05 0.02
CA ASP A 66 2.09 2.34 -0.81
C ASP A 66 2.71 1.72 -2.06
N TYR A 67 3.99 1.97 -2.33
CA TYR A 67 4.66 1.52 -3.54
C TYR A 67 6.02 0.88 -3.25
N ILE A 68 6.34 -0.19 -3.99
CA ILE A 68 7.67 -0.79 -4.01
C ILE A 68 8.03 -1.12 -5.47
N ALA A 69 9.16 -0.61 -5.92
CA ALA A 69 9.70 -0.87 -7.25
C ALA A 69 11.09 -1.51 -7.19
N PHE A 70 11.30 -2.49 -8.05
CA PHE A 70 12.57 -3.14 -8.29
C PHE A 70 12.94 -3.06 -9.77
N CYS A 71 14.24 -2.98 -10.06
CA CYS A 71 14.73 -2.77 -11.40
C CYS A 71 16.03 -3.53 -11.69
N ASP A 72 16.10 -4.13 -12.89
CA ASP A 72 17.32 -4.65 -13.50
C ASP A 72 17.98 -3.53 -14.32
N HIS A 73 19.09 -2.98 -13.79
CA HIS A 73 19.75 -1.80 -14.36
C HIS A 73 20.44 -2.10 -15.71
N CYS A 74 20.62 -1.03 -16.49
CA CYS A 74 20.59 -0.98 -17.95
C CYS A 74 21.56 -1.88 -18.73
N VAL A 75 21.15 -2.14 -19.99
CA VAL A 75 22.08 -2.37 -21.10
C VAL A 75 22.51 -1.00 -21.61
N GLU A 76 23.81 -0.71 -21.63
CA GLU A 76 24.32 0.40 -22.44
C GLU A 76 24.14 0.11 -23.94
N PRO A 77 23.93 1.11 -24.81
CA PRO A 77 24.03 2.57 -24.57
C PRO A 77 22.70 3.28 -24.28
N ASP A 78 21.57 2.58 -24.34
CA ASP A 78 20.26 3.23 -24.46
C ASP A 78 19.57 3.54 -23.11
N ASN A 79 20.22 3.24 -21.98
CA ASN A 79 19.69 3.49 -20.62
C ASN A 79 18.29 2.90 -20.36
N TYR A 80 17.91 1.83 -21.07
CA TYR A 80 16.67 1.11 -20.80
C TYR A 80 16.86 0.10 -19.67
N TYR A 81 15.88 0.04 -18.77
CA TYR A 81 15.74 -1.05 -17.82
C TYR A 81 15.44 -2.36 -18.57
N LYS A 82 16.16 -3.43 -18.24
CA LYS A 82 15.89 -4.76 -18.82
C LYS A 82 14.57 -5.31 -18.30
N LEU A 83 14.30 -5.08 -17.01
CA LEU A 83 13.11 -5.50 -16.31
C LEU A 83 12.81 -4.52 -15.17
N LYS A 84 11.53 -4.17 -15.03
CA LYS A 84 11.01 -3.41 -13.89
C LYS A 84 9.86 -4.20 -13.27
N ILE A 85 9.85 -4.32 -11.95
CA ILE A 85 8.80 -4.98 -11.18
C ILE A 85 8.29 -3.98 -10.17
N ASP A 86 7.03 -3.59 -10.33
CA ASP A 86 6.36 -2.59 -9.51
C ASP A 86 5.21 -3.24 -8.74
N PHE A 87 5.02 -2.81 -7.50
CA PHE A 87 3.94 -3.27 -6.65
C PHE A 87 3.27 -2.09 -5.96
N ASP A 88 2.01 -1.86 -6.32
CA ASP A 88 1.14 -0.84 -5.75
C ASP A 88 0.19 -1.45 -4.69
N MET A 89 0.07 -0.77 -3.55
CA MET A 89 -0.86 -1.10 -2.48
C MET A 89 -1.89 0.02 -2.35
N ILE A 90 -3.15 -0.31 -2.58
CA ILE A 90 -4.25 0.64 -2.42
C ILE A 90 -5.11 0.19 -1.25
N VAL A 91 -5.23 1.06 -0.24
CA VAL A 91 -6.14 0.88 0.89
C VAL A 91 -7.11 2.05 0.86
N ALA A 92 -8.39 1.73 0.77
CA ALA A 92 -9.46 2.71 0.87
C ALA A 92 -10.24 2.44 2.16
N THR A 93 -10.16 3.36 3.11
CA THR A 93 -10.99 3.34 4.33
C THR A 93 -12.13 4.34 4.18
N GLY A 94 -13.29 3.96 4.69
CA GLY A 94 -14.49 4.78 4.71
C GLY A 94 -15.49 4.15 5.66
N TYR A 95 -16.36 4.97 6.27
CA TYR A 95 -17.34 4.50 7.24
C TYR A 95 -18.73 4.33 6.61
N ALA A 96 -19.53 3.42 7.18
CA ALA A 96 -20.71 2.82 6.57
C ALA A 96 -21.88 3.77 6.23
N HIS A 97 -21.88 5.04 6.65
CA HIS A 97 -22.90 6.00 6.18
C HIS A 97 -22.69 6.40 4.70
N LEU A 98 -21.51 6.14 4.14
CA LEU A 98 -21.21 6.25 2.70
C LEU A 98 -21.58 4.99 1.91
N ILE A 99 -21.86 3.88 2.59
CA ILE A 99 -22.59 2.74 2.01
C ILE A 99 -24.07 3.05 2.27
N SER A 100 -24.58 4.05 1.56
CA SER A 100 -26.02 4.24 1.44
C SER A 100 -26.64 2.87 1.15
N ASN A 101 -27.61 2.46 1.96
CA ASN A 101 -28.64 1.54 1.53
C ASN A 101 -29.38 2.19 0.35
N LYS A 102 -28.75 2.28 -0.82
CA LYS A 102 -29.45 2.20 -2.10
C LYS A 102 -29.90 0.75 -2.24
N ALA A 103 -30.85 0.37 -1.38
CA ALA A 103 -31.91 -0.49 -1.83
C ALA A 103 -32.77 0.40 -2.73
N ASP A 104 -32.75 0.06 -4.02
CA ASP A 104 -33.73 0.35 -5.06
C ASP A 104 -34.84 1.36 -4.74
N ASP A 105 -34.84 2.48 -5.46
CA ASP A 105 -36.04 3.18 -5.94
C ASP A 105 -35.80 3.66 -7.38
#